data_AF-A0A809N1N7-F1
#
_entry.id   AF-A0A809N1N7-F1
#
_cell.length_a   1.000
_cell.length_b   1.000
_cell.length_c   1.000
_cell.angle_alpha   90.00
_cell.angle_beta   90.00
_cell.angle_gamma   90.00
#
_symmetry.space_group_name_H-M   'P 1'
#
loop_
_entity.id
_entity.type
_entity.pdbx_description
1 polymer ?
#
loop_
_entity_poly.entity_id
_entity_poly.type
_entity_poly.pdbx_seq_one_letter_code
_entity_poly.pdbx_strand_id
1 'polypeptide(L)'
;MVDVVEPLMVIAAHQGIKAQSGLVEQVWKTIARGQAHDSSGGCNSDVTNRDIYQRGNNALQLATSLRDYLLRKLASSSAPSLNVFFWNPTIQSVTRTGQITVATRDKYFALKDEHGLPVTYEVLRQVQVDDAVLRRDKTQEKPMIYYQTTIAVPLVMKAMDWVGFTLESAQQAVPLRSDSTTIRNEYYTLSFTNGELKLTDNRTGQSFVNPIHFDDGGDEGDTYDYSPAYQDWLINLTLEEAEVTGHQGKLVSELSFKGGWHLPKDLSDRAAKKANVILPYTLELKLLANDPVIHFKLTVDNNILDHRLRLILTTPVHAQYSFADTPFGVAKRPVVDPHLNDWQAIGYHEEPTGLRPMIHFANTHDPITSWTFLGLGEKECQLIGQHFEQLAVTMFRGVGYLGRPDLKRRPGDASGLQTRYVPTPDSQLLGRQQLEGGICLDEQFNPAEIQQRVQALAIGDLSYQKQTLNRFTTPLQYFPINANQTALEHQPSLRLNTRDLVISSVTATSDQAGYLVRVYNPTSDSCEDPGVFEFAWLASVRLLTLNHETKETVATSVSHYQLTPFKAGEIRTYGIYPLNNDVAASKG
;
A
#
# COMPACT_ATOMS: atom_id res chain seq x y z
N MET A 1 6.72 1.84 3.91
CA MET A 1 6.99 2.76 5.06
C MET A 1 8.35 3.44 4.98
N VAL A 2 9.41 2.76 4.54
CA VAL A 2 10.70 3.46 4.31
C VAL A 2 10.57 4.49 3.18
N ASP A 3 9.75 4.20 2.17
CA ASP A 3 9.36 5.12 1.07
C ASP A 3 8.69 6.41 1.55
N VAL A 4 8.31 6.48 2.83
CA VAL A 4 7.79 7.67 3.50
C VAL A 4 8.85 8.32 4.37
N VAL A 5 9.50 7.53 5.23
CA VAL A 5 10.43 8.05 6.24
C VAL A 5 11.66 8.68 5.60
N GLU A 6 12.31 7.99 4.66
CA GLU A 6 13.55 8.51 4.06
C GLU A 6 13.34 9.83 3.29
N PRO A 7 12.31 9.98 2.44
CA PRO A 7 12.07 11.27 1.80
C PRO A 7 11.57 12.34 2.77
N LEU A 8 10.78 11.99 3.80
CA LEU A 8 10.43 12.94 4.87
C LEU A 8 11.67 13.41 5.64
N MET A 9 12.68 12.56 5.84
CA MET A 9 13.94 12.96 6.45
C MET A 9 14.68 13.99 5.59
N VAL A 10 14.63 13.87 4.27
CA VAL A 10 15.17 14.86 3.33
C VAL A 10 14.45 16.21 3.49
N ILE A 11 13.10 16.19 3.48
CA ILE A 11 12.29 17.39 3.71
C ILE A 11 12.60 18.02 5.08
N ALA A 12 12.72 17.19 6.12
CA ALA A 12 13.04 17.65 7.47
C ALA A 12 14.41 18.32 7.54
N ALA A 13 15.44 17.75 6.90
CA ALA A 13 16.78 18.32 6.85
C ALA A 13 16.78 19.73 6.21
N HIS A 14 16.01 19.91 5.15
CA HIS A 14 15.80 21.20 4.49
C HIS A 14 15.18 22.24 5.41
N GLN A 15 14.24 21.81 6.22
CA GLN A 15 13.57 22.64 7.21
C GLN A 15 14.39 22.78 8.50
N GLY A 16 15.70 22.51 8.47
CA GLY A 16 16.62 22.69 9.61
C GLY A 16 16.54 21.61 10.70
N ILE A 17 15.82 20.50 10.46
CA ILE A 17 15.72 19.38 11.39
C ILE A 17 16.86 18.41 11.13
N LYS A 18 17.76 18.25 12.10
CA LYS A 18 18.90 17.34 11.98
C LYS A 18 18.45 15.92 11.60
N ALA A 19 19.07 15.38 10.55
CA ALA A 19 18.81 14.02 10.09
C ALA A 19 19.14 12.97 11.16
N GLN A 20 18.29 11.96 11.29
CA GLN A 20 18.41 10.84 12.23
C GLN A 20 18.73 9.53 11.49
N SER A 21 19.77 9.54 10.66
CA SER A 21 20.14 8.41 9.79
C SER A 21 20.34 7.10 10.54
N GLY A 22 20.84 7.14 11.78
CA GLY A 22 21.01 5.95 12.63
C GLY A 22 19.70 5.23 12.97
N LEU A 23 18.57 5.94 13.07
CA LEU A 23 17.26 5.30 13.31
C LEU A 23 16.78 4.57 12.04
N VAL A 24 16.96 5.17 10.87
CA VAL A 24 16.63 4.55 9.58
C VAL A 24 17.49 3.30 9.35
N GLU A 25 18.79 3.40 9.65
CA GLU A 25 19.71 2.25 9.61
C GLU A 25 19.26 1.12 10.55
N GLN A 26 18.80 1.45 11.76
CA GLN A 26 18.26 0.48 12.71
C GLN A 26 16.99 -0.20 12.18
N VAL A 27 16.08 0.54 11.53
CA VAL A 27 14.90 -0.03 10.85
C VAL A 27 15.35 -1.04 9.80
N TRP A 28 16.24 -0.65 8.88
CA TRP A 28 16.75 -1.53 7.82
C TRP A 28 17.46 -2.76 8.37
N LYS A 29 18.35 -2.62 9.36
CA LYS A 29 19.02 -3.75 10.02
C LYS A 29 18.01 -4.71 10.66
N THR A 30 16.96 -4.19 11.27
CA THR A 30 15.91 -5.01 11.91
C THR A 30 15.13 -5.80 10.86
N ILE A 31 14.74 -5.16 9.76
CA ILE A 31 14.07 -5.81 8.61
C ILE A 31 15.00 -6.88 8.03
N ALA A 32 16.23 -6.52 7.66
CA ALA A 32 17.18 -7.42 7.00
C ALA A 32 17.44 -8.72 7.78
N ARG A 33 17.47 -8.64 9.12
CA ARG A 33 17.61 -9.83 9.98
C ARG A 33 16.44 -10.81 9.87
N GLY A 34 15.27 -10.37 9.43
CA GLY A 34 14.09 -11.19 9.18
C GLY A 34 13.92 -11.66 7.72
N GLN A 35 14.86 -11.35 6.82
CA GLN A 35 14.71 -11.54 5.36
C GLN A 35 15.66 -12.61 4.77
N ALA A 36 16.21 -13.50 5.60
CA ALA A 36 16.84 -14.72 5.06
C ALA A 36 15.78 -15.57 4.34
N HIS A 37 16.17 -16.39 3.36
CA HIS A 37 15.22 -17.10 2.48
C HIS A 37 14.15 -17.89 3.25
N ASP A 38 14.52 -18.72 4.23
CA ASP A 38 13.56 -19.45 5.07
C ASP A 38 12.69 -18.49 5.91
N SER A 39 13.26 -17.39 6.39
CA SER A 39 12.53 -16.38 7.16
C SER A 39 11.47 -15.66 6.33
N SER A 40 11.86 -15.15 5.15
CA SER A 40 10.95 -14.46 4.24
C SER A 40 9.92 -15.39 3.60
N GLY A 41 10.28 -16.67 3.42
CA GLY A 41 9.35 -17.70 2.94
C GLY A 41 8.36 -18.16 4.01
N GLY A 42 8.59 -17.84 5.29
CA GLY A 42 7.77 -18.34 6.39
C GLY A 42 7.98 -19.84 6.68
N CYS A 43 9.00 -20.45 6.09
CA CYS A 43 9.27 -21.88 6.15
C CYS A 43 10.13 -22.24 7.37
N ASN A 44 9.68 -21.88 8.58
CA ASN A 44 10.35 -22.23 9.83
C ASN A 44 9.37 -22.82 10.84
N SER A 45 9.91 -23.31 11.97
CA SER A 45 9.08 -23.58 13.15
C SER A 45 8.36 -22.32 13.64
N ASP A 46 7.22 -22.49 14.29
CA ASP A 46 6.43 -21.38 14.87
C ASP A 46 7.24 -20.49 15.81
N VAL A 47 8.18 -21.06 16.59
CA VAL A 47 9.03 -20.28 17.49
C VAL A 47 9.86 -19.26 16.71
N THR A 48 10.44 -19.67 15.59
CA THR A 48 11.24 -18.81 14.72
C THR A 48 10.34 -17.80 14.00
N ASN A 49 9.20 -18.23 13.46
CA ASN A 49 8.26 -17.35 12.76
C ASN A 49 7.70 -16.25 13.67
N ARG A 50 7.40 -16.55 14.94
CA ARG A 50 6.99 -15.52 15.92
C ARG A 50 8.08 -14.48 16.18
N ASP A 51 9.35 -14.88 16.23
CA ASP A 51 10.46 -13.92 16.38
C ASP A 51 10.64 -13.06 15.12
N ILE A 52 10.52 -13.64 13.92
CA ILE A 52 10.55 -12.91 12.65
C ILE A 52 9.41 -11.89 12.58
N TYR A 53 8.19 -12.30 12.92
CA TYR A 53 7.03 -11.43 12.99
C TYR A 53 7.25 -10.27 13.97
N GLN A 54 7.80 -10.56 15.16
CA GLN A 54 8.13 -9.53 16.14
C GLN A 54 9.20 -8.55 15.65
N ARG A 55 10.21 -8.99 14.89
CA ARG A 55 11.18 -8.09 14.24
C ARG A 55 10.50 -7.16 13.25
N GLY A 56 9.57 -7.68 12.45
CA GLY A 56 8.72 -6.88 11.57
C GLY A 56 7.94 -5.81 12.33
N ASN A 57 7.27 -6.20 13.42
CA ASN A 57 6.54 -5.27 14.30
C ASN A 57 7.46 -4.18 14.89
N ASN A 58 8.65 -4.55 15.37
CA ASN A 58 9.61 -3.60 15.92
C ASN A 58 10.07 -2.58 14.86
N ALA A 59 10.38 -3.05 13.64
CA ALA A 59 10.77 -2.18 12.54
C ALA A 59 9.64 -1.23 12.11
N LEU A 60 8.42 -1.76 11.99
CA LEU A 60 7.23 -0.98 11.65
C LEU A 60 6.94 0.09 12.72
N GLN A 61 6.95 -0.27 14.00
CA GLN A 61 6.73 0.66 15.10
C GLN A 61 7.78 1.78 15.13
N LEU A 62 9.06 1.44 14.90
CA LEU A 62 10.14 2.43 14.84
C LEU A 62 9.96 3.38 13.64
N ALA A 63 9.65 2.86 12.45
CA ALA A 63 9.42 3.66 11.26
C ALA A 63 8.17 4.57 11.41
N THR A 64 7.06 4.04 11.92
CA THR A 64 5.84 4.81 12.21
C THR A 64 6.09 5.90 13.23
N SER A 65 6.80 5.59 14.32
CA SER A 65 7.16 6.59 15.34
C SER A 65 8.05 7.69 14.75
N LEU A 66 9.03 7.34 13.91
CA LEU A 66 9.89 8.32 13.25
C LEU A 66 9.08 9.21 12.29
N ARG A 67 8.20 8.64 11.46
CA ARG A 67 7.28 9.41 10.61
C ARG A 67 6.47 10.41 11.45
N ASP A 68 5.79 9.92 12.49
CA ASP A 68 4.90 10.74 13.31
C ASP A 68 5.67 11.86 14.04
N TYR A 69 6.89 11.56 14.50
CA TYR A 69 7.80 12.55 15.05
C TYR A 69 8.16 13.63 14.03
N LEU A 70 8.54 13.24 12.80
CA LEU A 70 8.92 14.19 11.75
C LEU A 70 7.77 15.11 11.36
N LEU A 71 6.58 14.55 11.10
CA LEU A 71 5.39 15.33 10.75
C LEU A 71 5.06 16.36 11.85
N ARG A 72 5.10 15.93 13.11
CA ARG A 72 4.87 16.81 14.25
C ARG A 72 5.96 17.86 14.42
N LYS A 73 7.23 17.47 14.26
CA LYS A 73 8.38 18.38 14.39
C LYS A 73 8.36 19.44 13.31
N LEU A 74 8.09 19.06 12.06
CA LEU A 74 7.90 19.95 10.92
C LEU A 74 6.76 20.96 11.21
N ALA A 75 5.59 20.48 11.62
CA ALA A 75 4.44 21.33 11.93
C ALA A 75 4.61 22.20 13.19
N SER A 76 5.59 21.90 14.06
CA SER A 76 5.74 22.62 15.34
C SER A 76 6.06 24.11 15.16
N SER A 77 6.73 24.47 14.07
CA SER A 77 7.15 25.84 13.74
C SER A 77 6.45 26.42 12.53
N SER A 78 5.24 25.93 12.24
CA SER A 78 4.31 26.55 11.30
C SER A 78 3.76 27.88 11.85
N ALA A 79 3.14 28.67 10.98
CA ALA A 79 2.31 29.80 11.40
C ALA A 79 1.29 29.37 12.47
N PRO A 80 1.03 30.19 13.51
CA PRO A 80 0.17 29.81 14.64
C PRO A 80 -1.28 29.45 14.27
N SER A 81 -1.81 30.01 13.18
CA SER A 81 -3.16 29.72 12.68
C SER A 81 -3.28 28.31 12.09
N LEU A 82 -2.25 27.85 11.38
CA LEU A 82 -2.25 26.55 10.71
C LEU A 82 -2.21 25.41 11.71
N ASN A 83 -3.15 24.48 11.58
CA ASN A 83 -3.32 23.39 12.51
C ASN A 83 -3.64 22.03 11.89
N VAL A 84 -3.88 21.95 10.58
CA VAL A 84 -3.99 20.69 9.82
C VAL A 84 -2.97 20.72 8.69
N PHE A 85 -2.26 19.63 8.45
CA PHE A 85 -1.19 19.54 7.47
C PHE A 85 -1.30 18.25 6.66
N PHE A 86 -0.95 18.34 5.39
CA PHE A 86 -0.73 17.20 4.50
C PHE A 86 0.64 17.35 3.84
N TRP A 87 1.33 16.23 3.63
CA TRP A 87 2.68 16.20 3.08
C TRP A 87 2.76 15.37 1.81
N ASN A 88 3.55 15.84 0.86
CA ASN A 88 3.99 15.09 -0.29
C ASN A 88 5.48 14.76 -0.16
N PRO A 89 5.84 13.52 0.18
CA PRO A 89 7.23 13.10 0.35
C PRO A 89 7.93 12.84 -1.00
N THR A 90 7.19 12.79 -2.10
CA THR A 90 7.72 12.39 -3.41
C THR A 90 8.38 13.56 -4.14
N ILE A 91 9.25 13.26 -5.11
CA ILE A 91 9.84 14.28 -6.02
C ILE A 91 8.95 14.59 -7.23
N GLN A 92 7.68 14.22 -7.16
CA GLN A 92 6.67 14.54 -8.17
C GLN A 92 5.57 15.35 -7.51
N SER A 93 4.97 16.28 -8.25
CA SER A 93 3.77 16.97 -7.75
C SER A 93 2.60 15.99 -7.76
N VAL A 94 1.75 16.08 -6.74
CA VAL A 94 0.58 15.19 -6.59
C VAL A 94 -0.70 16.00 -6.48
N THR A 95 -1.71 15.57 -7.20
CA THR A 95 -3.10 16.00 -7.02
C THR A 95 -3.89 14.79 -6.54
N ARG A 96 -4.50 14.87 -5.36
CA ARG A 96 -5.21 13.73 -4.76
C ARG A 96 -6.29 14.17 -3.78
N THR A 97 -7.16 13.24 -3.41
CA THR A 97 -8.04 13.37 -2.25
C THR A 97 -7.30 12.89 -1.00
N GLY A 98 -7.03 13.78 -0.04
CA GLY A 98 -6.40 13.41 1.23
C GLY A 98 -7.42 13.24 2.35
N GLN A 99 -7.17 12.32 3.28
CA GLN A 99 -8.03 12.09 4.44
C GLN A 99 -7.30 12.34 5.77
N ILE A 100 -8.04 12.83 6.76
CA ILE A 100 -7.55 13.03 8.13
C ILE A 100 -8.72 12.97 9.11
N THR A 101 -8.47 12.46 10.32
CA THR A 101 -9.39 12.63 11.45
C THR A 101 -8.94 13.80 12.30
N VAL A 102 -9.73 14.87 12.33
CA VAL A 102 -9.46 16.07 13.12
C VAL A 102 -10.24 16.04 14.44
N ALA A 103 -9.60 16.53 15.51
CA ALA A 103 -10.22 16.77 16.80
C ALA A 103 -10.59 18.26 16.93
N THR A 104 -11.84 18.56 17.25
CA THR A 104 -12.35 19.93 17.44
C THR A 104 -13.21 20.05 18.70
N ARG A 105 -13.24 21.23 19.32
CA ARG A 105 -14.17 21.51 20.44
C ARG A 105 -15.60 21.68 19.94
N ASP A 106 -15.75 22.40 18.83
CA ASP A 106 -17.04 22.61 18.20
C ASP A 106 -17.39 21.48 17.25
N LYS A 107 -18.69 21.21 17.14
CA LYS A 107 -19.23 20.16 16.28
C LYS A 107 -19.03 20.48 14.80
N TYR A 108 -19.09 21.76 14.45
CA TYR A 108 -18.95 22.24 13.08
C TYR A 108 -17.77 23.18 12.98
N PHE A 109 -17.08 23.12 11.85
CA PHE A 109 -15.91 23.94 11.57
C PHE A 109 -15.88 24.30 10.09
N ALA A 110 -15.01 25.24 9.74
CA ALA A 110 -14.61 25.54 8.38
C ALA A 110 -13.11 25.31 8.23
N LEU A 111 -12.68 25.00 7.01
CA LEU A 111 -11.26 24.98 6.65
C LEU A 111 -10.93 26.24 5.86
N LYS A 112 -9.78 26.83 6.16
CA LYS A 112 -9.15 27.87 5.34
C LYS A 112 -7.74 27.48 4.98
N ASP A 113 -7.31 27.84 3.78
CA ASP A 113 -5.92 27.69 3.37
C ASP A 113 -4.98 28.71 4.06
N GLU A 114 -3.71 28.68 3.70
CA GLU A 114 -2.70 29.61 4.21
C GLU A 114 -2.96 31.09 3.85
N HIS A 115 -3.76 31.35 2.83
CA HIS A 115 -4.18 32.69 2.41
C HIS A 115 -5.49 33.14 3.06
N GLY A 116 -6.10 32.30 3.91
CA GLY A 116 -7.36 32.57 4.57
C GLY A 116 -8.60 32.34 3.69
N LEU A 117 -8.44 31.74 2.51
CA LEU A 117 -9.54 31.42 1.61
C LEU A 117 -10.25 30.14 2.07
N PRO A 118 -11.60 30.06 1.99
CA PRO A 118 -12.33 28.85 2.35
C PRO A 118 -11.96 27.65 1.47
N VAL A 119 -11.76 26.49 2.11
CA VAL A 119 -11.47 25.22 1.45
C VAL A 119 -12.68 24.29 1.58
N THR A 120 -13.10 23.71 0.48
CA THR A 120 -14.17 22.71 0.48
C THR A 120 -13.64 21.37 0.98
N TYR A 121 -14.45 20.67 1.77
CA TYR A 121 -14.14 19.35 2.27
C TYR A 121 -15.42 18.53 2.45
N GLU A 122 -15.27 17.22 2.59
CA GLU A 122 -16.36 16.29 2.83
C GLU A 122 -16.21 15.64 4.21
N VAL A 123 -17.31 15.51 4.96
CA VAL A 123 -17.32 14.78 6.24
C VAL A 123 -17.65 13.31 5.98
N LEU A 124 -16.70 12.43 6.31
CA LEU A 124 -16.85 10.98 6.12
C LEU A 124 -17.51 10.32 7.34
N ARG A 125 -17.12 10.76 8.54
CA ARG A 125 -17.62 10.26 9.82
C ARG A 125 -17.38 11.29 10.91
N GLN A 126 -18.30 11.41 11.87
CA GLN A 126 -18.09 12.21 13.08
C GLN A 126 -18.52 11.41 14.31
N VAL A 127 -17.70 11.43 15.35
CA VAL A 127 -18.04 10.89 16.67
C VAL A 127 -17.80 11.92 17.76
N GLN A 128 -18.71 11.97 18.72
CA GLN A 128 -18.54 12.72 19.96
C GLN A 128 -17.74 11.87 20.94
N VAL A 129 -16.74 12.48 21.57
CA VAL A 129 -15.85 11.81 22.52
C VAL A 129 -15.93 12.52 23.86
N ASP A 130 -16.05 11.74 24.92
CA ASP A 130 -15.94 12.22 26.30
C ASP A 130 -14.46 12.34 26.69
N ASP A 131 -14.10 13.51 27.18
CA ASP A 131 -12.77 13.93 27.64
C ASP A 131 -12.86 14.46 29.09
N ALA A 132 -13.89 14.03 29.83
CA ALA A 132 -14.01 14.31 31.25
C ALA A 132 -12.77 13.79 32.00
N VAL A 133 -12.26 14.63 32.91
CA VAL A 133 -11.14 14.22 33.77
C VAL A 133 -11.62 13.12 34.70
N LEU A 134 -11.00 11.94 34.58
CA LEU A 134 -11.32 10.79 35.42
C LEU A 134 -11.22 11.14 36.91
N ARG A 135 -12.23 10.73 37.68
CA ARG A 135 -12.27 10.84 39.14
C ARG A 135 -12.60 9.49 39.75
N ARG A 136 -12.05 9.24 40.95
CA ARG A 136 -12.37 8.03 41.72
C ARG A 136 -13.87 7.93 42.01
N ASP A 137 -14.48 9.07 42.32
CA ASP A 137 -15.93 9.22 42.43
C ASP A 137 -16.44 9.78 41.10
N LYS A 138 -17.16 8.95 40.33
CA LYS A 138 -17.71 9.33 39.02
C LYS A 138 -18.66 10.51 39.08
N THR A 139 -19.30 10.77 40.22
CA THR A 139 -20.20 11.92 40.37
C THR A 139 -19.46 13.26 40.36
N GLN A 140 -18.14 13.24 40.57
CA GLN A 140 -17.26 14.42 40.55
C GLN A 140 -16.63 14.66 39.17
N GLU A 141 -16.84 13.76 38.21
CA GLU A 141 -16.41 13.96 36.83
C GLU A 141 -17.24 15.09 36.22
N LYS A 142 -16.55 16.08 35.63
CA LYS A 142 -17.21 17.17 34.93
C LYS A 142 -17.27 16.80 33.44
N PRO A 143 -18.46 16.69 32.83
CA PRO A 143 -18.58 16.38 31.42
C PRO A 143 -17.77 17.37 30.58
N MET A 144 -16.92 16.83 29.72
CA MET A 144 -16.15 17.61 28.76
C MET A 144 -16.13 16.84 27.47
N ILE A 145 -16.48 17.49 26.37
CA ILE A 145 -16.59 16.80 25.08
C ILE A 145 -15.68 17.44 24.04
N TYR A 146 -15.33 16.64 23.05
CA TYR A 146 -14.80 17.09 21.78
C TYR A 146 -15.32 16.17 20.67
N TYR A 147 -15.11 16.57 19.43
CA TYR A 147 -15.53 15.80 18.26
C TYR A 147 -14.31 15.30 17.52
N GLN A 148 -14.35 14.03 17.11
CA GLN A 148 -13.44 13.49 16.11
C GLN A 148 -14.18 13.38 14.79
N THR A 149 -13.71 14.11 13.79
CA THR A 149 -14.34 14.17 12.46
C THR A 149 -13.34 13.70 11.42
N THR A 150 -13.61 12.58 10.78
CA THR A 150 -12.87 12.12 9.59
C THR A 150 -13.37 12.89 8.39
N ILE A 151 -12.47 13.61 7.73
CA ILE A 151 -12.76 14.44 6.56
C ILE A 151 -11.90 14.04 5.36
N ALA A 152 -12.41 14.34 4.18
CA ALA A 152 -11.67 14.29 2.91
C ALA A 152 -11.52 15.70 2.34
N VAL A 153 -10.35 16.01 1.79
CA VAL A 153 -10.00 17.33 1.24
C VAL A 153 -9.29 17.15 -0.11
N PRO A 154 -9.63 17.93 -1.15
CA PRO A 154 -8.87 17.94 -2.39
C PRO A 154 -7.53 18.64 -2.16
N LEU A 155 -6.44 18.01 -2.60
CA LEU A 155 -5.07 18.49 -2.39
C LEU A 155 -4.33 18.62 -3.71
N VAL A 156 -3.59 19.72 -3.85
CA VAL A 156 -2.57 19.90 -4.87
C VAL A 156 -1.28 20.25 -4.15
N MET A 157 -0.31 19.33 -4.15
CA MET A 157 0.94 19.47 -3.42
C MET A 157 2.12 19.38 -4.39
N LYS A 158 3.05 20.32 -4.28
CA LYS A 158 4.30 20.29 -5.04
C LYS A 158 5.19 19.14 -4.56
N ALA A 159 6.17 18.78 -5.38
CA ALA A 159 7.21 17.82 -5.01
C ALA A 159 7.91 18.25 -3.71
N MET A 160 8.08 17.31 -2.78
CA MET A 160 8.74 17.50 -1.49
C MET A 160 8.17 18.65 -0.63
N ASP A 161 6.86 18.90 -0.72
CA ASP A 161 6.22 20.05 -0.09
C ASP A 161 5.00 19.63 0.75
N TRP A 162 4.33 20.60 1.34
CA TRP A 162 3.16 20.42 2.19
C TRP A 162 2.03 21.36 1.80
N VAL A 163 0.84 21.12 2.36
CA VAL A 163 -0.28 22.06 2.38
C VAL A 163 -0.80 22.14 3.82
N GLY A 164 -1.11 23.35 4.28
CA GLY A 164 -1.65 23.59 5.62
C GLY A 164 -3.02 24.25 5.59
N PHE A 165 -3.84 23.90 6.57
CA PHE A 165 -5.15 24.50 6.78
C PHE A 165 -5.34 25.00 8.21
N THR A 166 -6.18 26.02 8.33
CA THR A 166 -6.71 26.53 9.60
C THR A 166 -8.12 25.99 9.80
N LEU A 167 -8.34 25.28 10.92
CA LEU A 167 -9.68 25.00 11.43
C LEU A 167 -10.25 26.21 12.19
N GLU A 168 -11.44 26.66 11.81
CA GLU A 168 -12.21 27.68 12.52
C GLU A 168 -13.59 27.16 12.90
N SER A 169 -14.12 27.59 14.05
CA SER A 169 -15.49 27.25 14.47
C SER A 169 -16.52 27.73 13.44
N ALA A 170 -17.52 26.91 13.16
CA ALA A 170 -18.61 27.25 12.27
C ALA A 170 -19.96 26.98 12.95
N GLN A 171 -21.01 27.68 12.47
CA GLN A 171 -22.37 27.46 12.95
C GLN A 171 -23.16 26.46 12.08
N GLN A 172 -22.73 26.26 10.84
CA GLN A 172 -23.44 25.44 9.87
C GLN A 172 -22.77 24.07 9.72
N ALA A 173 -23.61 23.03 9.63
CA ALA A 173 -23.14 21.69 9.34
C ALA A 173 -22.69 21.57 7.89
N VAL A 174 -21.62 20.82 7.66
CA VAL A 174 -21.30 20.30 6.33
C VAL A 174 -22.21 19.09 6.08
N PRO A 175 -22.94 19.02 4.95
CA PRO A 175 -23.77 17.87 4.62
C PRO A 175 -22.99 16.56 4.65
N LEU A 176 -23.59 15.52 5.23
CA LEU A 176 -23.05 14.17 5.15
C LEU A 176 -23.28 13.59 3.74
N ARG A 177 -22.50 12.55 3.43
CA ARG A 177 -22.65 11.74 2.22
C ARG A 177 -24.02 11.07 2.19
N SER A 178 -24.54 10.84 0.98
CA SER A 178 -25.83 10.17 0.80
C SER A 178 -25.67 8.66 0.85
N ASP A 179 -26.54 7.98 1.57
CA ASP A 179 -26.61 6.52 1.55
C ASP A 179 -26.94 6.04 0.14
N SER A 180 -26.19 5.05 -0.35
CA SER A 180 -26.35 4.50 -1.70
C SER A 180 -25.63 3.16 -1.83
N THR A 181 -26.29 2.17 -2.41
CA THR A 181 -25.65 0.92 -2.87
C THR A 181 -25.01 1.05 -4.26
N THR A 182 -25.01 2.27 -4.82
CA THR A 182 -24.30 2.64 -6.04
C THR A 182 -23.36 3.79 -5.77
N ILE A 183 -22.06 3.57 -5.99
CA ILE A 183 -21.02 4.58 -5.81
C ILE A 183 -20.30 4.87 -7.13
N ARG A 184 -19.83 6.11 -7.29
CA ARG A 184 -19.19 6.59 -8.53
C ARG A 184 -18.06 7.56 -8.25
N ASN A 185 -17.04 7.52 -9.11
CA ASN A 185 -16.10 8.60 -9.37
C ASN A 185 -15.98 8.83 -10.90
N GLU A 186 -14.97 9.56 -11.35
CA GLU A 186 -14.73 9.84 -12.76
C GLU A 186 -14.42 8.59 -13.60
N TYR A 187 -13.89 7.54 -12.96
CA TYR A 187 -13.41 6.32 -13.62
C TYR A 187 -14.41 5.17 -13.56
N TYR A 188 -15.06 4.97 -12.42
CA TYR A 188 -15.87 3.78 -12.18
C TYR A 188 -17.25 4.10 -11.63
N THR A 189 -18.19 3.23 -11.94
CA THR A 189 -19.45 3.06 -11.21
C THR A 189 -19.48 1.65 -10.64
N LEU A 190 -19.62 1.53 -9.31
CA LEU A 190 -19.87 0.27 -8.64
C LEU A 190 -21.32 0.28 -8.14
N SER A 191 -22.10 -0.75 -8.46
CA SER A 191 -23.47 -0.90 -7.94
C SER A 191 -23.69 -2.31 -7.45
N PHE A 192 -24.25 -2.45 -6.24
CA PHE A 192 -24.70 -3.74 -5.72
C PHE A 192 -26.23 -3.80 -5.73
N THR A 193 -26.79 -4.74 -6.49
CA THR A 193 -28.25 -4.90 -6.63
C THR A 193 -28.58 -6.38 -6.81
N ASN A 194 -29.60 -6.89 -6.11
CA ASN A 194 -30.05 -8.29 -6.20
C ASN A 194 -28.91 -9.32 -6.01
N GLY A 195 -27.97 -9.05 -5.11
CA GLY A 195 -26.85 -9.96 -4.84
C GLY A 195 -25.66 -9.86 -5.80
N GLU A 196 -25.74 -8.99 -6.82
CA GLU A 196 -24.71 -8.84 -7.84
C GLU A 196 -23.96 -7.51 -7.71
N LEU A 197 -22.62 -7.58 -7.71
CA LEU A 197 -21.73 -6.43 -7.83
C LEU A 197 -21.46 -6.15 -9.30
N LYS A 198 -21.96 -5.03 -9.81
CA LYS A 198 -21.65 -4.54 -11.15
C LYS A 198 -20.58 -3.46 -11.09
N LEU A 199 -19.52 -3.63 -11.89
CA LEU A 199 -18.49 -2.61 -12.15
C LEU A 199 -18.65 -2.10 -13.56
N THR A 200 -18.76 -0.79 -13.72
CA THR A 200 -18.73 -0.11 -15.02
C THR A 200 -17.50 0.80 -15.07
N ASP A 201 -16.70 0.67 -16.13
CA ASP A 201 -15.68 1.66 -16.47
C ASP A 201 -16.36 2.82 -17.22
N ASN A 202 -16.42 3.99 -16.59
CA ASN A 202 -17.11 5.16 -17.13
C ASN A 202 -16.41 5.74 -18.37
N ARG A 203 -15.12 5.43 -18.59
CA ARG A 203 -14.35 5.91 -19.75
C ARG A 203 -14.72 5.14 -21.02
N THR A 204 -14.94 3.83 -20.89
CA THR A 204 -15.24 2.93 -22.01
C THR A 204 -16.72 2.58 -22.12
N GLY A 205 -17.49 2.77 -21.04
CA GLY A 205 -18.88 2.34 -20.92
C GLY A 205 -19.06 0.84 -20.70
N GLN A 206 -17.99 0.05 -20.68
CA GLN A 206 -18.05 -1.40 -20.46
C GLN A 206 -18.48 -1.72 -19.04
N SER A 207 -19.26 -2.79 -18.89
CA SER A 207 -19.78 -3.23 -17.60
C SER A 207 -19.57 -4.71 -17.38
N PHE A 208 -19.22 -5.07 -16.16
CA PHE A 208 -18.86 -6.42 -15.74
C PHE A 208 -19.69 -6.79 -14.51
N VAL A 209 -20.27 -7.99 -14.50
CA VAL A 209 -21.09 -8.51 -13.40
C VAL A 209 -20.25 -9.48 -12.58
N ASN A 210 -20.22 -9.27 -11.26
CA ASN A 210 -19.40 -9.97 -10.28
C ASN A 210 -17.92 -10.14 -10.69
N PRO A 211 -17.25 -9.07 -11.20
CA PRO A 211 -15.85 -9.20 -11.60
C PRO A 211 -14.92 -9.40 -10.41
N ILE A 212 -15.34 -9.00 -9.20
CA ILE A 212 -14.60 -9.19 -7.96
C ILE A 212 -15.39 -10.18 -7.10
N HIS A 213 -14.82 -11.34 -6.86
CA HIS A 213 -15.36 -12.36 -5.95
C HIS A 213 -14.21 -13.12 -5.29
N PHE A 214 -14.52 -14.16 -4.52
CA PHE A 214 -13.51 -14.95 -3.82
C PHE A 214 -13.69 -16.43 -4.11
N ASP A 215 -12.65 -17.20 -3.85
CA ASP A 215 -12.78 -18.65 -3.74
C ASP A 215 -11.95 -19.20 -2.59
N ASP A 216 -12.33 -20.42 -2.20
CA ASP A 216 -11.65 -21.17 -1.16
C ASP A 216 -11.46 -22.62 -1.60
N GLY A 217 -10.22 -23.10 -1.46
CA GLY A 217 -9.82 -24.48 -1.76
C GLY A 217 -9.01 -25.09 -0.64
N GLY A 218 -8.88 -26.42 -0.63
CA GLY A 218 -8.02 -27.11 0.31
C GLY A 218 -6.54 -26.90 0.00
N ASP A 219 -5.74 -26.69 1.04
CA ASP A 219 -4.29 -26.68 0.95
C ASP A 219 -3.73 -27.80 1.82
N GLU A 220 -3.44 -28.92 1.18
CA GLU A 220 -2.80 -30.08 1.80
C GLU A 220 -1.27 -30.01 1.67
N GLY A 221 -0.74 -28.85 1.29
CA GLY A 221 0.68 -28.56 1.22
C GLY A 221 1.34 -28.32 2.57
N ASP A 222 2.41 -27.55 2.54
CA ASP A 222 3.20 -27.18 3.71
C ASP A 222 3.68 -25.72 3.59
N THR A 223 4.52 -25.28 4.52
CA THR A 223 5.01 -23.89 4.52
C THR A 223 5.85 -23.52 3.30
N TYR A 224 6.39 -24.49 2.55
CA TYR A 224 7.12 -24.23 1.31
C TYR A 224 6.16 -24.18 0.13
N ASP A 225 5.32 -25.21 0.01
CA ASP A 225 4.65 -25.52 -1.25
C ASP A 225 3.13 -25.56 -1.08
N TYR A 226 2.42 -24.90 -1.98
CA TYR A 226 0.98 -25.11 -2.12
C TYR A 226 0.74 -26.46 -2.77
N SER A 227 -0.13 -27.27 -2.16
CA SER A 227 -0.64 -28.48 -2.79
C SER A 227 -2.16 -28.51 -2.68
N PRO A 228 -2.90 -28.58 -3.79
CA PRO A 228 -4.34 -28.83 -3.73
C PRO A 228 -4.62 -30.10 -2.92
N ALA A 229 -5.71 -30.11 -2.17
CA ALA A 229 -6.11 -31.29 -1.40
C ALA A 229 -6.32 -32.53 -2.29
N TYR A 230 -6.08 -33.72 -1.75
CA TYR A 230 -6.29 -34.98 -2.49
C TYR A 230 -7.74 -35.16 -2.93
N GLN A 231 -8.65 -34.92 -1.99
CA GLN A 231 -10.10 -34.89 -2.19
C GLN A 231 -10.61 -33.47 -1.98
N ASP A 232 -10.35 -32.61 -2.96
CA ASP A 232 -10.65 -31.19 -2.85
C ASP A 232 -12.12 -30.87 -3.18
N TRP A 233 -12.60 -29.78 -2.58
CA TRP A 233 -13.82 -29.10 -2.95
C TRP A 233 -13.51 -27.61 -3.02
N LEU A 234 -13.40 -27.10 -4.25
CA LEU A 234 -13.27 -25.68 -4.52
C LEU A 234 -14.65 -25.03 -4.39
N ILE A 235 -14.73 -23.97 -3.59
CA ILE A 235 -15.97 -23.27 -3.27
C ILE A 235 -15.85 -21.84 -3.80
N ASN A 236 -16.76 -21.45 -4.69
CA ASN A 236 -16.90 -20.06 -5.11
C ASN A 236 -17.63 -19.29 -4.00
N LEU A 237 -17.05 -18.18 -3.57
CA LEU A 237 -17.52 -17.35 -2.48
C LEU A 237 -18.09 -16.04 -3.04
N THR A 238 -19.41 -15.96 -3.01
CA THR A 238 -20.15 -14.80 -3.54
C THR A 238 -20.42 -13.78 -2.44
N LEU A 239 -20.83 -12.58 -2.86
CA LEU A 239 -21.30 -11.50 -1.98
C LEU A 239 -22.84 -11.45 -1.90
N GLU A 240 -23.55 -12.43 -2.47
CA GLU A 240 -25.01 -12.41 -2.67
C GLU A 240 -25.78 -12.21 -1.36
N GLU A 241 -25.33 -12.85 -0.29
CA GLU A 241 -25.94 -12.80 1.04
C GLU A 241 -25.36 -11.71 1.96
N ALA A 242 -24.51 -10.82 1.44
CA ALA A 242 -23.88 -9.78 2.23
C ALA A 242 -24.89 -8.71 2.69
N GLU A 243 -24.77 -8.26 3.94
CA GLU A 243 -25.29 -6.97 4.37
C GLU A 243 -24.45 -5.86 3.73
N VAL A 244 -25.09 -5.00 2.93
CA VAL A 244 -24.39 -3.95 2.20
C VAL A 244 -24.82 -2.57 2.69
N THR A 245 -23.82 -1.79 3.08
CA THR A 245 -23.97 -0.35 3.36
C THR A 245 -23.10 0.42 2.38
N GLY A 246 -23.52 1.62 2.00
CA GLY A 246 -22.73 2.42 1.10
C GLY A 246 -23.05 3.88 1.16
N HIS A 247 -22.08 4.70 0.81
CA HIS A 247 -22.18 6.15 0.82
C HIS A 247 -21.58 6.72 -0.46
N GLN A 248 -22.38 7.48 -1.20
CA GLN A 248 -21.90 8.30 -2.32
C GLN A 248 -21.45 9.67 -1.78
N GLY A 249 -20.20 10.01 -2.05
CA GLY A 249 -19.61 11.32 -1.79
C GLY A 249 -19.13 12.02 -3.05
N LYS A 250 -18.73 13.28 -2.92
CA LYS A 250 -18.03 14.03 -3.97
C LYS A 250 -16.54 13.73 -4.01
N LEU A 251 -15.94 13.43 -2.85
CA LEU A 251 -14.51 13.16 -2.73
C LEU A 251 -14.24 11.69 -2.42
N VAL A 252 -15.07 11.08 -1.58
CA VAL A 252 -14.92 9.67 -1.19
C VAL A 252 -16.27 8.96 -1.22
N SER A 253 -16.36 7.92 -2.04
CA SER A 253 -17.49 7.00 -2.04
C SER A 253 -17.06 5.60 -1.63
N GLU A 254 -17.90 4.90 -0.88
CA GLU A 254 -17.54 3.62 -0.25
C GLU A 254 -18.73 2.65 -0.24
N LEU A 255 -18.45 1.37 -0.48
CA LEU A 255 -19.37 0.25 -0.29
C LEU A 255 -18.73 -0.72 0.70
N SER A 256 -19.45 -1.08 1.76
CA SER A 256 -19.04 -2.07 2.75
C SER A 256 -19.99 -3.25 2.73
N PHE A 257 -19.43 -4.45 2.58
CA PHE A 257 -20.11 -5.73 2.56
C PHE A 257 -19.72 -6.50 3.81
N LYS A 258 -20.71 -6.95 4.58
CA LYS A 258 -20.50 -7.77 5.77
C LYS A 258 -21.29 -9.06 5.66
N GLY A 259 -20.63 -10.19 5.86
CA GLY A 259 -21.27 -11.49 5.73
C GLY A 259 -20.45 -12.61 6.36
N GLY A 260 -20.80 -13.84 6.03
CA GLY A 260 -20.03 -15.01 6.42
C GLY A 260 -20.13 -16.10 5.36
N TRP A 261 -18.99 -16.69 5.01
CA TRP A 261 -18.95 -17.80 4.06
C TRP A 261 -18.99 -19.13 4.79
N HIS A 262 -19.83 -20.05 4.32
CA HIS A 262 -19.88 -21.41 4.84
C HIS A 262 -18.77 -22.25 4.19
N LEU A 263 -17.82 -22.69 5.01
CA LEU A 263 -16.64 -23.43 4.58
C LEU A 263 -16.46 -24.72 5.40
N PRO A 264 -15.74 -25.72 4.86
CA PRO A 264 -15.29 -26.86 5.65
C PRO A 264 -14.27 -26.44 6.68
N LYS A 265 -14.36 -26.98 7.89
CA LYS A 265 -13.43 -26.66 8.99
C LYS A 265 -11.97 -27.03 8.67
N ASP A 266 -11.79 -28.18 8.02
CA ASP A 266 -10.49 -28.80 7.75
C ASP A 266 -10.58 -29.69 6.48
N LEU A 267 -9.47 -30.36 6.14
CA LEU A 267 -9.40 -31.26 4.99
C LEU A 267 -10.38 -32.44 5.06
N SER A 268 -10.71 -32.93 6.26
CA SER A 268 -11.64 -34.07 6.42
C SER A 268 -13.07 -33.66 6.10
N ASP A 269 -13.52 -32.54 6.65
CA ASP A 269 -14.83 -31.98 6.31
C ASP A 269 -14.89 -31.55 4.84
N ARG A 270 -13.77 -31.07 4.26
CA ARG A 270 -13.68 -30.73 2.83
C ARG A 270 -13.87 -31.94 1.93
N ALA A 271 -13.16 -33.02 2.21
CA ALA A 271 -13.31 -34.30 1.50
C ALA A 271 -14.75 -34.84 1.59
N ALA A 272 -15.40 -34.64 2.74
CA ALA A 272 -16.79 -35.01 2.98
C ALA A 272 -17.82 -33.99 2.43
N LYS A 273 -17.37 -32.89 1.83
CA LYS A 273 -18.19 -31.76 1.34
C LYS A 273 -19.13 -31.18 2.39
N LYS A 274 -18.63 -30.99 3.62
CA LYS A 274 -19.36 -30.40 4.74
C LYS A 274 -18.92 -28.96 4.98
N ALA A 275 -19.74 -27.99 4.59
CA ALA A 275 -19.51 -26.56 4.84
C ALA A 275 -20.23 -26.10 6.12
N ASN A 276 -19.72 -26.53 7.28
CA ASN A 276 -20.35 -26.41 8.60
C ASN A 276 -19.80 -25.27 9.46
N VAL A 277 -18.76 -24.56 9.02
CA VAL A 277 -18.16 -23.43 9.74
C VAL A 277 -18.35 -22.16 8.96
N ILE A 278 -18.63 -21.06 9.66
CA ILE A 278 -18.75 -19.73 9.06
C ILE A 278 -17.40 -19.02 9.19
N LEU A 279 -16.88 -18.53 8.07
CA LEU A 279 -15.77 -17.57 7.98
C LEU A 279 -16.36 -16.16 7.86
N PRO A 280 -16.41 -15.36 8.94
CA PRO A 280 -16.94 -14.00 8.89
C PRO A 280 -16.04 -13.10 8.06
N TYR A 281 -16.62 -12.20 7.26
CA TYR A 281 -15.87 -11.24 6.48
C TYR A 281 -16.45 -9.82 6.53
N THR A 282 -15.58 -8.85 6.27
CA THR A 282 -15.94 -7.48 5.91
C THR A 282 -15.08 -7.06 4.72
N LEU A 283 -15.71 -6.69 3.61
CA LEU A 283 -15.07 -6.15 2.43
C LEU A 283 -15.48 -4.68 2.27
N GLU A 284 -14.51 -3.79 2.16
CA GLU A 284 -14.73 -2.39 1.83
C GLU A 284 -14.16 -2.11 0.43
N LEU A 285 -14.97 -1.51 -0.44
CA LEU A 285 -14.56 -1.00 -1.75
C LEU A 285 -14.72 0.53 -1.75
N LYS A 286 -13.67 1.25 -2.12
CA LYS A 286 -13.63 2.72 -2.04
C LYS A 286 -13.15 3.35 -3.33
N LEU A 287 -13.85 4.40 -3.73
CA LEU A 287 -13.54 5.26 -4.87
C LEU A 287 -13.20 6.65 -4.36
N LEU A 288 -12.00 7.13 -4.65
CA LEU A 288 -11.59 8.51 -4.40
C LEU A 288 -11.80 9.34 -5.67
N ALA A 289 -12.10 10.63 -5.52
CA ALA A 289 -12.18 11.54 -6.65
C ALA A 289 -10.81 11.72 -7.30
N ASN A 290 -10.79 11.69 -8.64
CA ASN A 290 -9.58 11.73 -9.48
C ASN A 290 -8.58 10.60 -9.22
N ASP A 291 -9.04 9.43 -8.78
CA ASP A 291 -8.21 8.25 -8.56
C ASP A 291 -8.70 7.05 -9.40
N PRO A 292 -7.87 6.50 -10.32
CA PRO A 292 -8.22 5.33 -11.13
C PRO A 292 -8.08 4.00 -10.39
N VAL A 293 -7.86 4.01 -9.07
CA VAL A 293 -7.79 2.80 -8.23
C VAL A 293 -9.12 2.57 -7.51
N ILE A 294 -9.64 1.35 -7.63
CA ILE A 294 -10.67 0.82 -6.73
C ILE A 294 -9.93 0.26 -5.51
N HIS A 295 -9.94 1.01 -4.42
CA HIS A 295 -9.30 0.59 -3.17
C HIS A 295 -10.13 -0.54 -2.56
N PHE A 296 -9.47 -1.60 -2.10
CA PHE A 296 -10.15 -2.67 -1.37
C PHE A 296 -9.50 -2.91 -0.01
N LYS A 297 -10.32 -3.33 0.95
CA LYS A 297 -9.90 -3.82 2.25
C LYS A 297 -10.76 -5.02 2.62
N LEU A 298 -10.12 -6.18 2.77
CA LEU A 298 -10.75 -7.40 3.26
C LEU A 298 -10.31 -7.65 4.70
N THR A 299 -11.26 -7.89 5.59
CA THR A 299 -11.01 -8.43 6.92
C THR A 299 -11.78 -9.72 7.09
N VAL A 300 -11.11 -10.79 7.53
CA VAL A 300 -11.75 -12.06 7.89
C VAL A 300 -11.34 -12.49 9.30
N ASP A 301 -12.15 -13.31 9.95
CA ASP A 301 -11.79 -13.96 11.22
C ASP A 301 -11.60 -15.46 10.98
N ASN A 302 -10.38 -15.86 10.62
CA ASN A 302 -10.08 -17.19 10.14
C ASN A 302 -10.18 -18.25 11.25
N ASN A 303 -11.08 -19.21 11.05
CA ASN A 303 -11.27 -20.38 11.90
C ASN A 303 -11.18 -21.70 11.11
N ILE A 304 -10.65 -21.63 9.88
CA ILE A 304 -10.52 -22.73 8.93
C ILE A 304 -9.05 -23.18 8.86
N LEU A 305 -8.84 -24.49 8.74
CA LEU A 305 -7.52 -25.12 8.68
C LEU A 305 -7.24 -25.65 7.27
N ASP A 306 -5.96 -25.66 6.88
CA ASP A 306 -5.46 -26.35 5.68
C ASP A 306 -6.23 -25.92 4.42
N HIS A 307 -6.31 -24.60 4.21
CA HIS A 307 -7.09 -23.97 3.15
C HIS A 307 -6.38 -22.77 2.53
N ARG A 308 -6.87 -22.35 1.37
CA ARG A 308 -6.37 -21.18 0.64
C ARG A 308 -7.53 -20.30 0.21
N LEU A 309 -7.57 -19.07 0.72
CA LEU A 309 -8.51 -18.04 0.31
C LEU A 309 -7.88 -17.17 -0.79
N ARG A 310 -8.60 -16.92 -1.88
CA ARG A 310 -8.14 -16.07 -2.98
C ARG A 310 -9.18 -15.03 -3.36
N LEU A 311 -8.71 -13.85 -3.74
CA LEU A 311 -9.50 -12.86 -4.49
C LEU A 311 -9.43 -13.23 -5.96
N ILE A 312 -10.58 -13.25 -6.63
CA ILE A 312 -10.71 -13.55 -8.05
C ILE A 312 -11.19 -12.30 -8.77
N LEU A 313 -10.39 -11.86 -9.74
CA LEU A 313 -10.71 -10.79 -10.67
C LEU A 313 -11.06 -11.40 -12.04
N THR A 314 -12.34 -11.48 -12.38
CA THR A 314 -12.80 -11.95 -13.69
C THR A 314 -12.69 -10.82 -14.71
N THR A 315 -11.94 -11.08 -15.77
CA THR A 315 -11.61 -10.11 -16.83
C THR A 315 -12.17 -10.58 -18.18
N PRO A 316 -12.32 -9.69 -19.17
CA PRO A 316 -12.63 -10.10 -20.54
C PRO A 316 -11.42 -10.65 -21.31
N VAL A 317 -10.22 -10.69 -20.68
CA VAL A 317 -8.96 -11.04 -21.34
C VAL A 317 -8.82 -12.56 -21.42
N HIS A 318 -8.67 -13.09 -22.62
CA HIS A 318 -8.27 -14.49 -22.82
C HIS A 318 -6.74 -14.59 -22.82
N ALA A 319 -6.17 -14.91 -21.66
CA ALA A 319 -4.75 -14.74 -21.43
C ALA A 319 -3.89 -15.90 -21.95
N GLN A 320 -2.75 -15.57 -22.54
CA GLN A 320 -1.66 -16.53 -22.81
C GLN A 320 -0.47 -16.35 -21.85
N TYR A 321 -0.38 -15.19 -21.22
CA TYR A 321 0.70 -14.81 -20.32
C TYR A 321 0.15 -14.09 -19.09
N SER A 322 0.78 -14.32 -17.94
CA SER A 322 0.64 -13.52 -16.73
C SER A 322 1.79 -12.53 -16.63
N PHE A 323 1.52 -11.35 -16.07
CA PHE A 323 2.52 -10.32 -15.79
C PHE A 323 2.54 -10.00 -14.30
N ALA A 324 3.72 -10.02 -13.70
CA ALA A 324 3.91 -9.62 -12.32
C ALA A 324 5.26 -8.92 -12.17
N ASP A 325 5.35 -8.01 -11.21
CA ASP A 325 6.59 -7.30 -10.99
C ASP A 325 7.68 -8.17 -10.38
N THR A 326 8.92 -7.77 -10.66
CA THR A 326 10.15 -8.31 -10.11
C THR A 326 10.95 -7.16 -9.52
N PRO A 327 12.08 -7.41 -8.82
CA PRO A 327 12.94 -6.32 -8.40
C PRO A 327 13.40 -5.51 -9.63
N PHE A 328 12.91 -4.28 -9.72
CA PHE A 328 13.18 -3.34 -10.81
C PHE A 328 12.67 -3.73 -12.21
N GLY A 329 11.66 -4.60 -12.34
CA GLY A 329 11.16 -5.00 -13.65
C GLY A 329 9.80 -5.70 -13.63
N VAL A 330 9.46 -6.31 -14.76
CA VAL A 330 8.25 -7.12 -14.94
C VAL A 330 8.62 -8.45 -15.59
N ALA A 331 8.07 -9.52 -15.06
CA ALA A 331 8.18 -10.84 -15.67
C ALA A 331 6.91 -11.19 -16.45
N LYS A 332 7.08 -11.47 -17.74
CA LYS A 332 6.08 -12.09 -18.61
C LYS A 332 6.26 -13.60 -18.56
N ARG A 333 5.25 -14.34 -18.11
CA ARG A 333 5.32 -15.81 -18.00
C ARG A 333 4.11 -16.47 -18.65
N PRO A 334 4.29 -17.61 -19.36
CA PRO A 334 3.14 -18.30 -19.94
C PRO A 334 2.23 -18.84 -18.83
N VAL A 335 0.92 -18.81 -19.08
CA VAL A 335 -0.11 -19.32 -18.15
C VAL A 335 -0.13 -20.85 -18.08
N VAL A 336 0.30 -21.51 -19.15
CA VAL A 336 0.56 -22.96 -19.20
C VAL A 336 2.02 -23.17 -19.50
N ASP A 337 2.69 -23.92 -18.64
CA ASP A 337 4.07 -24.32 -18.88
C ASP A 337 4.12 -25.44 -19.96
N PRO A 338 5.05 -25.38 -20.93
CA PRO A 338 5.18 -26.42 -21.96
C PRO A 338 5.37 -27.83 -21.39
N HIS A 339 6.00 -27.96 -20.21
CA HIS A 339 6.31 -29.24 -19.59
C HIS A 339 5.30 -29.69 -18.53
N LEU A 340 4.16 -29.00 -18.39
CA LEU A 340 3.14 -29.34 -17.39
C LEU A 340 2.63 -30.79 -17.51
N ASN A 341 2.66 -31.39 -18.70
CA ASN A 341 2.15 -32.75 -18.94
C ASN A 341 3.23 -33.84 -18.96
N ASP A 342 4.51 -33.48 -19.03
CA ASP A 342 5.62 -34.44 -19.13
C ASP A 342 6.74 -34.23 -18.10
N TRP A 343 6.60 -33.25 -17.18
CA TRP A 343 7.62 -32.88 -16.21
C TRP A 343 8.22 -34.07 -15.45
N GLN A 344 7.40 -35.04 -15.02
CA GLN A 344 7.88 -36.25 -14.35
C GLN A 344 8.69 -37.15 -15.29
N ALA A 345 8.22 -37.33 -16.52
CA ALA A 345 8.88 -38.17 -17.52
C ALA A 345 10.24 -37.59 -17.94
N ILE A 346 10.39 -36.27 -17.92
CA ILE A 346 11.66 -35.57 -18.19
C ILE A 346 12.53 -35.37 -16.94
N GLY A 347 12.09 -35.86 -15.77
CA GLY A 347 12.88 -35.92 -14.54
C GLY A 347 12.80 -34.69 -13.63
N TYR A 348 11.77 -33.84 -13.77
CA TYR A 348 11.53 -32.77 -12.79
C TYR A 348 10.97 -33.37 -11.49
N HIS A 349 11.40 -32.79 -10.36
CA HIS A 349 10.93 -33.18 -9.03
C HIS A 349 9.66 -32.43 -8.59
N GLU A 350 9.33 -31.32 -9.26
CA GLU A 350 8.18 -30.47 -8.95
C GLU A 350 7.43 -30.09 -10.24
N GLU A 351 6.10 -30.00 -10.14
CA GLU A 351 5.18 -29.58 -11.20
C GLU A 351 5.48 -28.13 -11.62
N PRO A 352 5.80 -27.87 -12.90
CA PRO A 352 5.84 -26.51 -13.43
C PRO A 352 4.48 -25.85 -13.26
N THR A 353 4.41 -24.78 -12.47
CA THR A 353 3.12 -24.21 -12.08
C THR A 353 2.84 -22.85 -12.72
N GLY A 354 1.58 -22.61 -13.09
CA GLY A 354 1.07 -21.28 -13.44
C GLY A 354 0.89 -20.35 -12.24
N LEU A 355 1.14 -20.84 -11.03
CA LEU A 355 1.19 -20.06 -9.79
C LEU A 355 2.50 -19.27 -9.74
N ARG A 356 2.42 -17.94 -9.83
CA ARG A 356 3.59 -17.07 -10.01
C ARG A 356 3.76 -16.13 -8.81
N PRO A 357 5.02 -15.82 -8.45
CA PRO A 357 5.29 -14.80 -7.44
C PRO A 357 5.01 -13.39 -8.00
N MET A 358 4.58 -12.50 -7.13
CA MET A 358 4.52 -11.06 -7.35
C MET A 358 5.11 -10.32 -6.14
N ILE A 359 5.53 -9.06 -6.32
CA ILE A 359 5.99 -8.23 -5.21
C ILE A 359 4.92 -7.21 -4.84
N HIS A 360 4.41 -6.47 -5.83
CA HIS A 360 3.47 -5.38 -5.66
C HIS A 360 2.26 -5.48 -6.60
N PHE A 361 2.38 -6.11 -7.77
CA PHE A 361 1.23 -6.22 -8.66
C PHE A 361 1.22 -7.50 -9.49
N ALA A 362 0.01 -7.90 -9.88
CA ALA A 362 -0.24 -8.90 -10.90
C ALA A 362 -1.22 -8.35 -11.95
N ASN A 363 -1.01 -8.70 -13.21
CA ASN A 363 -1.71 -8.13 -14.35
C ASN A 363 -1.99 -9.17 -15.44
N THR A 364 -3.12 -8.97 -16.10
CA THR A 364 -3.48 -9.56 -17.39
C THR A 364 -3.96 -8.47 -18.33
N HIS A 365 -3.57 -8.54 -19.60
CA HIS A 365 -3.96 -7.53 -20.59
C HIS A 365 -3.96 -8.09 -22.01
N ASP A 366 -4.67 -7.39 -22.89
CA ASP A 366 -4.64 -7.54 -24.34
C ASP A 366 -4.51 -6.15 -25.01
N PRO A 367 -4.60 -6.01 -26.34
CA PRO A 367 -4.52 -4.70 -27.00
C PRO A 367 -5.67 -3.72 -26.70
N ILE A 368 -6.72 -4.14 -25.99
CA ILE A 368 -7.94 -3.36 -25.72
C ILE A 368 -8.02 -2.96 -24.24
N THR A 369 -7.62 -3.83 -23.32
CA THR A 369 -7.74 -3.60 -21.88
C THR A 369 -6.64 -4.25 -21.06
N SER A 370 -6.32 -3.63 -19.94
CA SER A 370 -5.36 -4.07 -18.94
C SER A 370 -6.01 -4.08 -17.56
N TRP A 371 -5.93 -5.22 -16.88
CA TRP A 371 -6.53 -5.45 -15.56
C TRP A 371 -5.44 -5.78 -14.56
N THR A 372 -5.34 -4.98 -13.51
CA THR A 372 -4.26 -5.08 -12.54
C THR A 372 -4.80 -5.18 -11.12
N PHE A 373 -4.25 -6.14 -10.37
CA PHE A 373 -4.30 -6.15 -8.91
C PHE A 373 -3.05 -5.49 -8.36
N LEU A 374 -3.24 -4.55 -7.42
CA LEU A 374 -2.20 -3.85 -6.68
C LEU A 374 -2.23 -4.36 -5.24
N GLY A 375 -1.14 -5.01 -4.80
CA GLY A 375 -1.02 -5.61 -3.47
C GLY A 375 -0.17 -4.79 -2.51
N LEU A 376 -0.50 -4.87 -1.22
CA LEU A 376 0.30 -4.30 -0.11
C LEU A 376 0.87 -5.38 0.81
N GLY A 377 0.74 -6.66 0.46
CA GLY A 377 1.36 -7.76 1.21
C GLY A 377 1.34 -9.11 0.49
N GLU A 378 0.46 -9.27 -0.48
CA GLU A 378 0.24 -10.49 -1.25
C GLU A 378 1.46 -10.81 -2.12
N LYS A 379 1.73 -12.11 -2.31
CA LYS A 379 2.96 -12.59 -2.98
C LYS A 379 2.73 -13.62 -4.07
N GLU A 380 1.49 -14.08 -4.26
CA GLU A 380 1.18 -15.19 -5.15
C GLU A 380 -0.06 -14.87 -5.99
N CYS A 381 0.04 -15.07 -7.30
CA CYS A 381 -1.07 -14.93 -8.24
C CYS A 381 -1.08 -16.07 -9.26
N GLN A 382 -2.24 -16.30 -9.88
CA GLN A 382 -2.42 -17.28 -10.95
C GLN A 382 -3.52 -16.82 -11.89
N LEU A 383 -3.35 -17.01 -13.20
CA LEU A 383 -4.50 -16.93 -14.12
C LEU A 383 -5.16 -18.31 -14.21
N ILE A 384 -6.47 -18.36 -14.04
CA ILE A 384 -7.31 -19.56 -14.05
C ILE A 384 -8.56 -19.35 -14.92
N GLY A 385 -9.39 -20.38 -15.08
CA GLY A 385 -10.53 -20.39 -16.00
C GLY A 385 -10.22 -21.17 -17.27
N GLN A 386 -11.24 -21.43 -18.09
CA GLN A 386 -11.05 -22.18 -19.34
C GLN A 386 -10.20 -21.42 -20.36
N HIS A 387 -10.23 -20.09 -20.31
CA HIS A 387 -9.51 -19.20 -21.19
C HIS A 387 -8.53 -18.30 -20.42
N PHE A 388 -8.19 -18.67 -19.18
CA PHE A 388 -7.31 -17.92 -18.29
C PHE A 388 -7.80 -16.48 -18.03
N GLU A 389 -9.12 -16.31 -17.99
CA GLU A 389 -9.82 -15.04 -17.86
C GLU A 389 -9.94 -14.52 -16.42
N GLN A 390 -9.58 -15.34 -15.43
CA GLN A 390 -9.67 -15.02 -14.01
C GLN A 390 -8.27 -14.82 -13.41
N LEU A 391 -7.94 -13.60 -13.00
CA LEU A 391 -6.74 -13.31 -12.20
C LEU A 391 -7.03 -13.62 -10.74
N ALA A 392 -6.53 -14.76 -10.26
CA ALA A 392 -6.62 -15.19 -8.88
C ALA A 392 -5.39 -14.72 -8.08
N VAL A 393 -5.62 -14.03 -6.97
CA VAL A 393 -4.57 -13.58 -6.05
C VAL A 393 -4.78 -14.24 -4.71
N THR A 394 -3.75 -14.92 -4.20
CA THR A 394 -3.82 -15.57 -2.90
C THR A 394 -3.81 -14.52 -1.81
N MET A 395 -4.90 -14.47 -1.04
CA MET A 395 -5.01 -13.61 0.13
C MET A 395 -4.17 -14.22 1.25
N PHE A 396 -4.47 -15.47 1.63
CA PHE A 396 -3.63 -16.22 2.55
C PHE A 396 -3.84 -17.73 2.39
N ARG A 397 -2.89 -18.49 2.93
CA ARG A 397 -2.91 -19.96 3.06
C ARG A 397 -2.75 -20.32 4.53
N GLY A 398 -3.62 -21.17 5.05
CA GLY A 398 -3.44 -21.82 6.34
C GLY A 398 -2.88 -23.23 6.12
N VAL A 399 -1.73 -23.54 6.70
CA VAL A 399 -1.10 -24.89 6.63
C VAL A 399 -0.56 -25.31 7.99
N GLY A 400 -0.67 -26.59 8.31
CA GLY A 400 -0.34 -27.11 9.65
C GLY A 400 1.09 -27.61 9.86
N TYR A 401 1.94 -27.66 8.83
CA TYR A 401 3.24 -28.32 8.90
C TYR A 401 4.33 -27.58 8.12
N LEU A 402 5.56 -27.65 8.64
CA LEU A 402 6.76 -27.15 7.98
C LEU A 402 7.02 -27.84 6.64
N GLY A 403 6.91 -29.17 6.61
CA GLY A 403 7.15 -30.00 5.45
C GLY A 403 6.26 -31.23 5.46
N ARG A 404 5.68 -31.57 4.31
CA ARG A 404 4.91 -32.81 4.08
C ARG A 404 5.48 -33.59 2.88
N PRO A 405 5.58 -34.92 2.98
CA PRO A 405 5.95 -35.76 1.85
C PRO A 405 4.76 -35.92 0.91
N ASP A 406 5.04 -36.41 -0.29
CA ASP A 406 4.07 -36.84 -1.28
C ASP A 406 2.99 -35.78 -1.51
N LEU A 407 3.40 -34.55 -1.83
CA LEU A 407 2.45 -33.54 -2.29
C LEU A 407 2.04 -33.81 -3.73
N LYS A 408 0.84 -33.37 -4.15
CA LYS A 408 0.40 -33.53 -5.55
C LYS A 408 1.36 -32.90 -6.54
N ARG A 409 1.86 -31.71 -6.20
CA ARG A 409 2.76 -30.91 -7.05
C ARG A 409 4.23 -31.23 -6.84
N ARG A 410 4.58 -31.86 -5.72
CA ARG A 410 5.93 -32.30 -5.39
C ARG A 410 5.89 -33.67 -4.70
N PRO A 411 5.71 -34.76 -5.47
CA PRO A 411 5.70 -36.12 -4.94
C PRO A 411 7.08 -36.50 -4.37
N GLY A 412 7.11 -37.40 -3.38
CA GLY A 412 8.36 -37.84 -2.76
C GLY A 412 8.64 -37.17 -1.41
N ASP A 413 9.90 -36.87 -1.14
CA ASP A 413 10.36 -36.48 0.20
C ASP A 413 9.72 -35.19 0.71
N ALA A 414 9.58 -35.06 2.04
CA ALA A 414 9.08 -33.83 2.65
C ALA A 414 10.07 -32.66 2.49
N SER A 415 9.55 -31.43 2.30
CA SER A 415 10.36 -30.21 2.30
C SER A 415 11.05 -29.98 3.65
N GLY A 416 12.28 -29.47 3.61
CA GLY A 416 13.10 -29.24 4.81
C GLY A 416 13.53 -30.53 5.50
N LEU A 417 12.71 -31.05 6.43
CA LEU A 417 13.05 -32.18 7.30
C LEU A 417 12.37 -33.48 6.86
N GLN A 418 13.06 -34.27 6.04
CA GLN A 418 12.55 -35.52 5.45
C GLN A 418 12.18 -36.61 6.47
N THR A 419 12.81 -36.61 7.65
CA THR A 419 12.69 -37.69 8.64
C THR A 419 11.72 -37.37 9.77
N ARG A 420 11.09 -36.19 9.77
CA ARG A 420 10.24 -35.75 10.88
C ARG A 420 9.21 -34.71 10.46
N TYR A 421 7.93 -34.99 10.75
CA TYR A 421 6.90 -33.96 10.75
C TYR A 421 7.17 -32.92 11.85
N VAL A 422 7.24 -31.65 11.45
CA VAL A 422 7.29 -30.52 12.36
C VAL A 422 5.97 -29.76 12.24
N PRO A 423 5.09 -29.84 13.26
CA PRO A 423 3.83 -29.11 13.24
C PRO A 423 4.11 -27.60 13.38
N THR A 424 3.36 -26.81 12.61
CA THR A 424 3.38 -25.35 12.62
C THR A 424 1.96 -24.81 12.74
N PRO A 425 1.25 -25.04 13.86
CA PRO A 425 -0.13 -24.59 14.05
C PRO A 425 -0.31 -23.07 13.90
N ASP A 426 0.71 -22.24 14.17
CA ASP A 426 0.61 -20.79 13.94
C ASP A 426 0.50 -20.46 12.44
N SER A 427 1.06 -21.30 11.55
CA SER A 427 0.96 -21.17 10.08
C SER A 427 -0.44 -21.47 9.53
N GLN A 428 -1.39 -21.87 10.37
CA GLN A 428 -2.82 -21.91 10.01
C GLN A 428 -3.43 -20.50 9.93
N LEU A 429 -2.74 -19.48 10.45
CA LEU A 429 -3.17 -18.07 10.42
C LEU A 429 -4.58 -17.87 11.01
N LEU A 430 -4.86 -18.55 12.12
CA LEU A 430 -6.13 -18.42 12.84
C LEU A 430 -6.32 -17.01 13.41
N GLY A 431 -7.57 -16.58 13.49
CA GLY A 431 -7.98 -15.27 13.97
C GLY A 431 -8.03 -14.21 12.87
N ARG A 432 -7.98 -12.95 13.27
CA ARG A 432 -8.20 -11.82 12.37
C ARG A 432 -7.09 -11.67 11.33
N GLN A 433 -7.44 -11.80 10.06
CA GLN A 433 -6.60 -11.43 8.92
C GLN A 433 -7.13 -10.17 8.25
N GLN A 434 -6.23 -9.31 7.78
CA GLN A 434 -6.56 -8.07 7.10
C GLN A 434 -5.65 -7.88 5.88
N LEU A 435 -6.26 -7.62 4.73
CA LEU A 435 -5.59 -7.42 3.46
C LEU A 435 -6.12 -6.16 2.79
N GLU A 436 -5.22 -5.43 2.15
CA GLU A 436 -5.50 -4.12 1.57
C GLU A 436 -4.75 -3.98 0.24
N GLY A 437 -5.36 -3.27 -0.70
CA GLY A 437 -4.74 -3.02 -1.98
C GLY A 437 -5.68 -2.28 -2.93
N GLY A 438 -5.47 -2.47 -4.21
CA GLY A 438 -6.24 -1.80 -5.25
C GLY A 438 -6.48 -2.66 -6.48
N ILE A 439 -7.51 -2.30 -7.24
CA ILE A 439 -7.79 -2.85 -8.56
C ILE A 439 -7.88 -1.68 -9.53
N CYS A 440 -7.24 -1.79 -10.69
CA CYS A 440 -7.36 -0.78 -11.74
C CYS A 440 -7.52 -1.41 -13.12
N LEU A 441 -8.32 -0.75 -13.95
CA LEU A 441 -8.52 -1.06 -15.36
C LEU A 441 -7.87 0.06 -16.16
N ASP A 442 -7.15 -0.29 -17.21
CA ASP A 442 -6.50 0.66 -18.12
C ASP A 442 -6.70 0.21 -19.58
N GLU A 443 -6.54 1.12 -20.52
CA GLU A 443 -6.53 0.78 -21.95
C GLU A 443 -5.27 -0.02 -22.32
N GLN A 444 -4.14 0.34 -21.72
CA GLN A 444 -2.83 -0.24 -22.02
C GLN A 444 -2.08 -0.59 -20.73
N PHE A 445 -1.28 -1.63 -20.79
CA PHE A 445 -0.40 -2.01 -19.70
C PHE A 445 0.83 -1.08 -19.66
N ASN A 446 0.93 -0.24 -18.62
CA ASN A 446 2.10 0.58 -18.33
C ASN A 446 2.68 0.25 -16.94
N PRO A 447 3.79 -0.50 -16.87
CA PRO A 447 4.41 -0.88 -15.60
C PRO A 447 4.84 0.29 -14.72
N ALA A 448 5.27 1.41 -15.30
CA ALA A 448 5.75 2.56 -14.54
C ALA A 448 4.58 3.25 -13.82
N GLU A 449 3.48 3.47 -14.53
CA GLU A 449 2.25 4.03 -13.96
C GLU A 449 1.64 3.11 -12.88
N ILE A 450 1.63 1.79 -13.12
CA ILE A 450 1.17 0.81 -12.13
C ILE A 450 2.03 0.88 -10.85
N GLN A 451 3.35 0.91 -10.96
CA GLN A 451 4.23 1.03 -9.80
C GLN A 451 4.04 2.35 -9.06
N GLN A 452 3.80 3.47 -9.76
CA GLN A 452 3.47 4.75 -9.14
C GLN A 452 2.15 4.67 -8.33
N ARG A 453 1.15 3.95 -8.83
CA ARG A 453 -0.11 3.70 -8.11
C ARG A 453 0.10 2.84 -6.86
N VAL A 454 0.91 1.77 -6.94
CA VAL A 454 1.29 0.99 -5.74
C VAL A 454 2.00 1.87 -4.72
N GLN A 455 2.96 2.70 -5.15
CA GLN A 455 3.67 3.60 -4.25
C GLN A 455 2.72 4.60 -3.58
N ALA A 456 1.77 5.15 -4.32
CA ALA A 456 0.75 6.05 -3.77
C ALA A 456 -0.13 5.35 -2.71
N LEU A 457 -0.55 4.10 -2.97
CA LEU A 457 -1.26 3.26 -2.00
C LEU A 457 -0.43 3.00 -0.73
N ALA A 458 0.84 2.62 -0.90
CA ALA A 458 1.74 2.30 0.20
C ALA A 458 2.12 3.52 1.06
N ILE A 459 2.19 4.72 0.46
CA ILE A 459 2.41 5.99 1.17
C ILE A 459 1.18 6.38 1.98
N GLY A 460 -0.02 6.22 1.40
CA GLY A 460 -1.29 6.59 2.01
C GLY A 460 -1.39 8.08 2.37
N ASP A 461 -2.20 8.40 3.38
CA ASP A 461 -2.38 9.76 3.88
C ASP A 461 -1.26 10.14 4.86
N LEU A 462 -0.45 11.13 4.47
CA LEU A 462 0.57 11.72 5.32
C LEU A 462 0.06 13.04 5.88
N SER A 463 -0.79 12.93 6.90
CA SER A 463 -1.49 14.05 7.49
C SER A 463 -1.18 14.20 8.99
N TYR A 464 -1.27 15.43 9.49
CA TYR A 464 -1.05 15.74 10.91
C TYR A 464 -1.93 16.89 11.35
N GLN A 465 -2.44 16.83 12.59
CA GLN A 465 -3.13 17.95 13.23
C GLN A 465 -2.37 18.42 14.48
N LYS A 466 -2.03 19.71 14.51
CA LYS A 466 -1.46 20.39 15.68
C LYS A 466 -2.57 20.71 16.68
N GLN A 467 -2.81 19.79 17.61
CA GLN A 467 -3.85 19.92 18.65
C GLN A 467 -3.49 19.22 19.97
N THR A 468 -4.24 19.51 21.03
CA THR A 468 -4.05 18.95 22.39
C THR A 468 -5.26 18.22 22.97
N LEU A 469 -6.36 18.11 22.21
CA LEU A 469 -7.62 17.44 22.54
C LEU A 469 -7.46 15.91 22.52
N ASN A 470 -7.08 15.34 21.39
CA ASN A 470 -6.80 13.92 21.25
C ASN A 470 -5.29 13.67 21.29
N ARG A 471 -4.73 13.40 22.47
CA ARG A 471 -3.29 13.12 22.63
C ARG A 471 -2.88 11.69 22.26
N PHE A 472 -3.80 10.90 21.74
CA PHE A 472 -3.61 9.49 21.40
C PHE A 472 -3.82 9.21 19.92
N THR A 473 -3.74 10.25 19.06
CA THR A 473 -3.70 10.08 17.59
C THR A 473 -2.47 9.30 17.16
N THR A 474 -1.35 9.46 17.87
CA THR A 474 -0.12 8.66 17.72
C THR A 474 0.49 8.43 19.10
N PRO A 475 1.29 7.36 19.31
CA PRO A 475 1.95 7.10 20.59
C PRO A 475 2.83 8.26 21.09
N LEU A 476 3.38 9.06 20.17
CA LEU A 476 4.27 10.19 20.49
C LEU A 476 3.51 11.50 20.82
N GLN A 477 2.27 11.67 20.39
CA GLN A 477 1.52 12.93 20.53
C GLN A 477 1.39 13.37 21.99
N TYR A 478 1.32 12.43 22.93
CA TYR A 478 1.18 12.72 24.36
C TYR A 478 2.40 13.43 24.96
N PHE A 479 3.61 13.13 24.48
CA PHE A 479 4.86 13.63 25.05
C PHE A 479 5.20 15.02 24.52
N PRO A 480 5.75 15.94 25.34
CA PRO A 480 6.23 17.22 24.86
C PRO A 480 7.44 17.03 23.93
N ILE A 481 7.55 17.87 22.91
CA ILE A 481 8.75 17.97 22.06
C ILE A 481 9.21 19.41 22.04
N ASN A 482 10.51 19.63 21.86
CA ASN A 482 11.03 20.95 21.54
C ASN A 482 10.51 21.37 20.17
N ALA A 483 10.04 22.61 20.03
CA ALA A 483 9.71 23.16 18.72
C ALA A 483 10.93 23.17 17.79
N ASN A 484 10.70 23.21 16.49
CA ASN A 484 11.78 23.43 15.53
C ASN A 484 12.30 24.87 15.64
N GLN A 485 13.59 25.09 15.44
CA GLN A 485 14.17 26.43 15.58
C GLN A 485 13.91 27.31 14.34
N THR A 486 13.79 26.68 13.19
CA THR A 486 13.49 27.28 11.91
C THR A 486 11.98 27.28 11.66
N ALA A 487 11.48 28.35 11.07
CA ALA A 487 10.10 28.44 10.61
C ALA A 487 9.87 27.43 9.48
N LEU A 488 8.66 26.87 9.44
CA LEU A 488 8.27 26.01 8.33
C LEU A 488 7.94 26.88 7.11
N GLU A 489 8.64 26.66 6.01
CA GLU A 489 8.47 27.42 4.76
C GLU A 489 8.21 26.48 3.57
N HIS A 490 7.53 26.97 2.54
CA HIS A 490 7.42 26.26 1.26
C HIS A 490 8.78 26.25 0.56
N GLN A 491 9.39 25.07 0.44
CA GLN A 491 10.68 24.88 -0.21
C GLN A 491 10.66 23.65 -1.13
N PRO A 492 9.86 23.65 -2.21
CA PRO A 492 9.87 22.58 -3.20
C PRO A 492 11.24 22.55 -3.88
N SER A 493 12.00 21.52 -3.57
CA SER A 493 13.46 21.58 -3.62
C SER A 493 14.00 20.88 -4.87
N LEU A 494 13.48 19.68 -5.12
CA LEU A 494 13.85 18.77 -6.19
C LEU A 494 12.58 18.18 -6.81
N ARG A 495 12.50 18.23 -8.13
CA ARG A 495 11.41 17.61 -8.89
C ARG A 495 11.97 16.75 -10.02
N LEU A 496 11.35 15.60 -10.27
CA LEU A 496 11.57 14.81 -11.48
C LEU A 496 10.27 14.73 -12.26
N ASN A 497 10.22 15.35 -13.44
CA ASN A 497 9.11 15.17 -14.36
C ASN A 497 9.39 13.97 -15.26
N THR A 498 8.71 12.85 -15.01
CA THR A 498 8.85 11.61 -15.78
C THR A 498 7.53 10.85 -15.78
N ARG A 499 7.21 10.17 -16.89
CA ARG A 499 6.01 9.35 -17.03
C ARG A 499 6.34 7.86 -16.97
N ASP A 500 7.37 7.45 -17.70
CA ASP A 500 7.66 6.04 -18.01
C ASP A 500 8.78 5.43 -17.15
N LEU A 501 9.24 6.16 -16.13
CA LEU A 501 10.21 5.68 -15.16
C LEU A 501 9.62 5.59 -13.76
N VAL A 502 10.23 4.75 -12.93
CA VAL A 502 9.84 4.56 -11.52
C VAL A 502 10.93 5.10 -10.60
N ILE A 503 10.52 5.92 -9.64
CA ILE A 503 11.38 6.43 -8.57
C ILE A 503 11.32 5.42 -7.42
N SER A 504 12.42 4.72 -7.18
CA SER A 504 12.49 3.64 -6.17
C SER A 504 13.06 4.08 -4.83
N SER A 505 13.78 5.20 -4.79
CA SER A 505 14.39 5.70 -3.55
C SER A 505 14.72 7.18 -3.68
N VAL A 506 14.48 7.91 -2.59
CA VAL A 506 14.87 9.31 -2.43
C VAL A 506 15.41 9.49 -1.01
N THR A 507 16.71 9.75 -0.89
CA THR A 507 17.40 9.86 0.41
C THR A 507 18.42 11.00 0.39
N ALA A 508 19.05 11.29 1.53
CA ALA A 508 20.26 12.09 1.55
C ALA A 508 21.48 11.24 1.16
N THR A 509 22.49 11.83 0.54
CA THR A 509 23.78 11.17 0.31
C THR A 509 24.46 10.79 1.62
N SER A 510 25.39 9.82 1.59
CA SER A 510 26.07 9.32 2.79
C SER A 510 26.85 10.40 3.54
N ASP A 511 27.44 11.36 2.81
CA ASP A 511 28.11 12.55 3.33
C ASP A 511 27.15 13.67 3.77
N GLN A 512 25.84 13.49 3.59
CA GLN A 512 24.78 14.47 3.84
C GLN A 512 24.93 15.78 3.05
N ALA A 513 25.71 15.77 1.97
CA ALA A 513 25.98 16.95 1.14
C ALA A 513 25.01 17.12 -0.04
N GLY A 514 24.11 16.17 -0.27
CA GLY A 514 23.14 16.22 -1.37
C GLY A 514 22.03 15.18 -1.25
N TYR A 515 21.32 14.98 -2.35
CA TYR A 515 20.24 13.99 -2.50
C TYR A 515 20.72 12.81 -3.30
N LEU A 516 20.16 11.66 -2.98
CA LEU A 516 20.25 10.46 -3.79
C LEU A 516 18.86 10.14 -4.33
N VAL A 517 18.75 10.01 -5.65
CA VAL A 517 17.53 9.55 -6.31
C VAL A 517 17.84 8.32 -7.14
N ARG A 518 17.11 7.22 -6.91
CA ARG A 518 17.21 6.00 -7.71
C ARG A 518 16.00 5.86 -8.61
N VAL A 519 16.27 5.79 -9.90
CA VAL A 519 15.26 5.69 -10.97
C VAL A 519 15.52 4.45 -11.81
N TYR A 520 14.47 3.78 -12.26
CA TYR A 520 14.62 2.64 -13.16
C TYR A 520 13.54 2.62 -14.25
N ASN A 521 13.87 1.99 -15.37
CA ASN A 521 12.93 1.65 -16.42
C ASN A 521 12.40 0.22 -16.16
N PRO A 522 11.10 0.05 -15.82
CA PRO A 522 10.52 -1.26 -15.53
C PRO A 522 10.26 -2.13 -16.77
N THR A 523 10.43 -1.58 -17.98
CA THR A 523 9.98 -2.21 -19.23
C THR A 523 11.09 -2.98 -19.95
N SER A 524 10.70 -3.78 -20.95
CA SER A 524 11.62 -4.47 -21.87
C SER A 524 12.03 -3.61 -23.07
N ASP A 525 11.56 -2.37 -23.13
CA ASP A 525 11.84 -1.40 -24.20
C ASP A 525 12.71 -0.26 -23.67
N SER A 526 13.36 0.50 -24.54
CA SER A 526 14.06 1.72 -24.12
C SER A 526 13.08 2.86 -23.84
N CYS A 527 13.43 3.70 -22.87
CA CYS A 527 12.74 4.96 -22.61
C CYS A 527 13.55 6.09 -23.22
N GLU A 528 13.11 6.58 -24.37
CA GLU A 528 13.80 7.62 -25.15
C GLU A 528 13.60 9.03 -24.59
N ASP A 529 12.45 9.30 -23.95
CA ASP A 529 12.17 10.55 -23.24
C ASP A 529 11.99 10.30 -21.72
N PRO A 530 13.08 10.08 -20.99
CA PRO A 530 13.06 9.78 -19.55
C PRO A 530 12.65 10.97 -18.68
N GLY A 531 12.58 12.18 -19.24
CA GLY A 531 12.20 13.39 -18.54
C GLY A 531 13.35 14.18 -17.94
N VAL A 532 13.03 15.11 -17.04
CA VAL A 532 13.93 16.17 -16.58
C VAL A 532 13.90 16.32 -15.06
N PHE A 533 15.10 16.43 -14.47
CA PHE A 533 15.25 16.93 -13.11
C PHE A 533 15.22 18.46 -13.10
N GLU A 534 14.41 19.03 -12.22
CA GLU A 534 14.31 20.47 -11.96
C GLU A 534 14.74 20.73 -10.51
N PHE A 535 15.60 21.74 -10.31
CA PHE A 535 16.17 22.12 -9.03
C PHE A 535 15.84 23.58 -8.72
N ALA A 536 15.52 23.88 -7.45
CA ALA A 536 15.36 25.27 -7.01
C ALA A 536 16.69 26.03 -6.86
N TRP A 537 17.82 25.36 -7.08
CA TRP A 537 19.18 25.89 -6.97
C TRP A 537 20.08 25.32 -8.07
N LEU A 538 21.29 25.86 -8.22
CA LEU A 538 22.31 25.26 -9.10
C LEU A 538 22.91 24.02 -8.44
N ALA A 539 22.94 22.91 -9.16
CA ALA A 539 23.43 21.63 -8.65
C ALA A 539 24.53 21.03 -9.54
N SER A 540 25.37 20.20 -8.94
CA SER A 540 26.16 19.20 -9.66
C SER A 540 25.44 17.86 -9.60
N VAL A 541 25.28 17.21 -10.75
CA VAL A 541 24.62 15.92 -10.88
C VAL A 541 25.68 14.87 -11.20
N ARG A 542 25.66 13.77 -10.44
CA ARG A 542 26.60 12.65 -10.57
C ARG A 542 25.84 11.35 -10.74
N LEU A 543 26.32 10.47 -11.61
CA LEU A 543 25.89 9.09 -11.62
C LEU A 543 26.64 8.31 -10.54
N LEU A 544 25.89 7.54 -9.77
CA LEU A 544 26.39 6.74 -8.66
C LEU A 544 26.22 5.24 -8.94
N THR A 545 27.02 4.42 -8.26
CA THR A 545 26.78 2.99 -8.10
C THR A 545 25.58 2.75 -7.18
N LEU A 546 25.09 1.50 -7.11
CA LEU A 546 24.07 1.12 -6.12
C LEU A 546 24.57 1.25 -4.67
N ASN A 547 25.89 1.24 -4.46
CA ASN A 547 26.57 1.49 -3.18
C ASN A 547 26.86 2.98 -2.92
N HIS A 548 26.29 3.87 -3.75
CA HIS A 548 26.37 5.32 -3.62
C HIS A 548 27.77 5.91 -3.91
N GLU A 549 28.64 5.15 -4.57
CA GLU A 549 29.96 5.62 -5.00
C GLU A 549 29.84 6.41 -6.31
N THR A 550 30.56 7.52 -6.43
CA THR A 550 30.54 8.33 -7.66
C THR A 550 31.20 7.57 -8.81
N LYS A 551 30.46 7.40 -9.92
CA LYS A 551 31.00 6.90 -11.20
C LYS A 551 31.51 8.05 -12.06
N GLU A 552 30.64 9.03 -12.30
CA GLU A 552 30.94 10.17 -13.16
C GLU A 552 30.08 11.38 -12.80
N THR A 553 30.59 12.57 -13.10
CA THR A 553 29.81 13.82 -13.04
C THR A 553 29.21 14.07 -14.41
N VAL A 554 27.88 14.11 -14.49
CA VAL A 554 27.14 14.25 -15.75
C VAL A 554 26.68 15.68 -16.00
N ALA A 555 26.63 16.51 -14.96
CA ALA A 555 26.38 17.95 -15.09
C ALA A 555 26.97 18.72 -13.91
N THR A 556 27.33 19.97 -14.16
CA THR A 556 27.83 20.91 -13.16
C THR A 556 27.14 22.25 -13.30
N SER A 557 26.67 22.83 -12.19
CA SER A 557 26.07 24.16 -12.16
C SER A 557 24.83 24.30 -13.05
N VAL A 558 23.91 23.35 -12.92
CA VAL A 558 22.64 23.34 -13.65
C VAL A 558 21.46 23.47 -12.69
N SER A 559 20.40 24.17 -13.11
CA SER A 559 19.09 24.14 -12.44
C SER A 559 18.13 23.13 -13.06
N HIS A 560 18.48 22.60 -14.23
CA HIS A 560 17.72 21.59 -14.97
C HIS A 560 18.69 20.56 -15.55
N TYR A 561 18.38 19.28 -15.42
CA TYR A 561 19.16 18.20 -16.01
C TYR A 561 18.26 17.24 -16.77
N GLN A 562 18.38 17.25 -18.11
CA GLN A 562 17.69 16.31 -18.98
C GLN A 562 18.31 14.92 -18.80
N LEU A 563 17.48 13.94 -18.47
CA LEU A 563 17.93 12.56 -18.37
C LEU A 563 18.25 12.02 -19.77
N THR A 564 19.32 11.24 -19.88
CA THR A 564 19.64 10.51 -21.11
C THR A 564 18.79 9.24 -21.23
N PRO A 565 18.48 8.75 -22.44
CA PRO A 565 17.61 7.59 -22.64
C PRO A 565 17.98 6.40 -21.76
N PHE A 566 16.99 5.72 -21.18
CA PHE A 566 17.18 4.51 -20.38
C PHE A 566 17.03 3.28 -21.26
N LYS A 567 17.94 2.32 -21.13
CA LYS A 567 17.77 0.99 -21.74
C LYS A 567 16.66 0.21 -21.01
N ALA A 568 16.19 -0.85 -21.66
CA ALA A 568 15.31 -1.84 -21.05
C ALA A 568 15.88 -2.33 -19.70
N GLY A 569 15.06 -2.29 -18.64
CA GLY A 569 15.46 -2.72 -17.29
C GLY A 569 16.58 -1.90 -16.63
N GLU A 570 16.97 -0.76 -17.18
CA GLU A 570 18.12 -0.01 -16.65
C GLU A 570 17.78 0.68 -15.32
N ILE A 571 18.70 0.58 -14.35
CA ILE A 571 18.63 1.27 -13.05
C ILE A 571 19.75 2.30 -12.99
N ARG A 572 19.42 3.55 -12.67
CA ARG A 572 20.39 4.61 -12.42
C ARG A 572 20.17 5.25 -11.07
N THR A 573 21.28 5.52 -10.38
CA THR A 573 21.27 6.27 -9.13
C THR A 573 21.97 7.60 -9.38
N TYR A 574 21.30 8.70 -9.05
CA TYR A 574 21.80 10.06 -9.21
C TYR A 574 22.11 10.66 -7.85
N GLY A 575 23.33 11.19 -7.70
CA GLY A 575 23.71 12.09 -6.63
C GLY A 575 23.54 13.52 -7.09
N ILE A 576 22.73 14.31 -6.38
CA ILE A 576 22.39 15.69 -6.71
C ILE A 576 22.92 16.57 -5.58
N TYR A 577 23.97 17.33 -5.86
CA TYR A 577 24.69 18.13 -4.87
C TYR A 577 24.42 19.62 -5.12
N PRO A 578 23.71 20.32 -4.22
CA PRO A 578 23.59 21.76 -4.30
C PRO A 578 24.97 22.42 -4.35
N LEU A 579 25.16 23.37 -5.26
CA LEU A 579 26.30 24.27 -5.21
C LEU A 579 25.91 25.40 -4.26
N ASN A 580 26.68 25.58 -3.19
CA ASN A 580 26.46 26.66 -2.24
C ASN A 580 26.37 28.00 -3.00
N ASN A 581 25.19 28.62 -3.02
CA ASN A 581 25.13 30.07 -3.02
C ASN A 581 25.37 30.48 -1.57
N ASP A 582 26.38 31.30 -1.31
CA ASP A 582 26.60 31.97 -0.03
C ASP A 582 25.34 32.77 0.41
N VAL A 583 24.36 32.12 1.04
CA VAL A 583 23.16 32.78 1.59
C VAL A 583 22.87 32.31 3.03
N ALA A 584 23.88 31.79 3.73
CA ALA A 584 23.78 31.50 5.17
C ALA A 584 24.99 32.02 5.99
N ALA A 585 25.70 33.04 5.51
CA ALA A 585 26.75 33.74 6.25
C ALA A 585 26.55 35.27 6.32
N SER A 586 25.33 35.77 6.05
CA SER A 586 24.99 37.20 6.15
C SER A 586 23.65 37.44 6.84
N LYS A 587 23.50 36.88 8.04
CA LYS A 587 22.68 37.49 9.10
C LYS A 587 23.51 37.48 10.37
N GLY A 588 24.24 38.57 10.57
CA GLY A 588 24.82 38.94 11.85
C GLY A 588 23.75 39.37 12.85
#